data_AF-A0A9P3UZ21-F1
#
_entry.id   AF-A0A9P3UZ21-F1
#
_cell.length_a   1.000
_cell.length_b   1.000
_cell.length_c   1.000
_cell.angle_alpha   90.00
_cell.angle_beta   90.00
_cell.angle_gamma   90.00
#
_symmetry.space_group_name_H-M   'P 1'
#
loop_
_entity.id
_entity.type
_entity.pdbx_description
1 polymer ?
#
loop_
_entity_poly.entity_id
_entity_poly.type
_entity_poly.pdbx_seq_one_letter_code
_entity_poly.pdbx_strand_id
1 'polypeptide(L)'
;MRVGDRDGHGFYGQLSIAVDGRLLCHECGRTYLHLGTHAQRAHGLSSAQYRAAHGLELTAVLLAPGVRQKMSQAWEQHRDEHVANLDKSRNPDRARAHMRPRSQWPAATRVRRAAALSAKRGRLLTDAEMRRLGDDLPLQQWCEQVRTLLAADPTVTALSISRSFDRSESWIYQRLRRYPPHN
;
A
#
# COMPACT_ATOMS: atom_id res chain seq x y z
N MET A 1 -8.44 18.29 10.73
CA MET A 1 -9.28 17.19 10.25
C MET A 1 -8.56 15.85 10.40
N ARG A 2 -9.31 14.85 10.82
CA ARG A 2 -8.96 13.43 10.84
C ARG A 2 -9.54 12.74 9.60
N VAL A 3 -8.95 11.62 9.19
CA VAL A 3 -9.48 10.83 8.08
C VAL A 3 -10.88 10.34 8.45
N GLY A 4 -11.85 10.56 7.56
CA GLY A 4 -13.27 10.24 7.79
C GLY A 4 -14.13 11.41 8.27
N ASP A 5 -13.54 12.54 8.66
CA ASP A 5 -14.31 13.76 8.94
C ASP A 5 -15.04 14.24 7.67
N ARG A 6 -16.17 14.95 7.81
CA ARG A 6 -16.82 15.58 6.65
C ARG A 6 -15.90 16.62 6.01
N ASP A 7 -15.83 16.59 4.68
CA ASP A 7 -14.98 17.47 3.88
C ASP A 7 -15.72 17.89 2.59
N GLY A 8 -16.28 19.09 2.62
CA GLY A 8 -17.19 19.58 1.59
C GLY A 8 -18.34 18.59 1.37
N HIS A 9 -18.44 18.07 0.15
CA HIS A 9 -19.44 17.08 -0.24
C HIS A 9 -19.02 15.62 0.03
N GLY A 10 -17.77 15.37 0.44
CA GLY A 10 -17.22 14.04 0.70
C GLY A 10 -16.71 13.86 2.12
N PHE A 11 -15.73 12.97 2.26
CA PHE A 11 -15.02 12.70 3.51
C PHE A 11 -13.53 12.94 3.37
N TYR A 12 -12.93 13.57 4.37
CA TYR A 12 -11.52 13.90 4.39
C TYR A 12 -10.68 12.63 4.31
N GLY A 13 -9.74 12.58 3.38
CA GLY A 13 -8.85 11.45 3.15
C GLY A 13 -9.49 10.26 2.42
N GLN A 14 -10.72 10.38 1.92
CA GLN A 14 -11.41 9.31 1.21
C GLN A 14 -12.03 9.79 -0.10
N LEU A 15 -11.99 8.93 -1.12
CA LEU A 15 -12.74 9.14 -2.37
C LEU A 15 -14.05 8.37 -2.28
N SER A 16 -15.16 9.06 -2.53
CA SER A 16 -16.47 8.44 -2.64
C SER A 16 -16.75 8.06 -4.10
N ILE A 17 -17.19 6.82 -4.30
CA ILE A 17 -17.59 6.29 -5.60
C ILE A 17 -19.11 6.17 -5.60
N ALA A 18 -19.76 6.80 -6.56
CA ALA A 18 -21.20 6.69 -6.75
C ALA A 18 -21.59 5.31 -7.31
N VAL A 19 -22.88 5.00 -7.27
CA VAL A 19 -23.42 3.71 -7.74
C VAL A 19 -23.11 3.43 -9.21
N ASP A 20 -22.97 4.46 -10.03
CA ASP A 20 -22.60 4.37 -11.45
C ASP A 20 -21.08 4.26 -11.69
N GLY A 21 -20.29 4.15 -10.62
CA GLY A 21 -18.83 4.03 -10.66
C GLY A 21 -18.08 5.35 -10.82
N ARG A 22 -18.77 6.50 -10.86
CA ARG A 22 -18.13 7.82 -10.95
C ARG A 22 -17.62 8.29 -9.59
N LEU A 23 -16.57 9.11 -9.61
CA LEU A 23 -15.99 9.70 -8.40
C LEU A 23 -16.71 10.99 -8.02
N LEU A 24 -17.10 11.13 -6.75
CA LEU A 24 -17.64 12.36 -6.19
C LEU A 24 -16.55 13.44 -6.08
N CYS A 25 -16.86 14.66 -6.51
CA CYS A 25 -16.05 15.85 -6.26
C CYS A 25 -16.39 16.45 -4.91
N HIS A 26 -15.38 16.67 -4.07
CA HIS A 26 -15.50 17.24 -2.73
C HIS A 26 -15.90 18.71 -2.75
N GLU A 27 -15.50 19.45 -3.79
CA GLU A 27 -15.75 20.89 -3.95
C GLU A 27 -17.19 21.21 -4.39
N CYS A 28 -17.78 20.41 -5.28
CA CYS A 28 -19.08 20.72 -5.88
C CYS A 28 -20.15 19.62 -5.76
N GLY A 29 -19.81 18.46 -5.21
CA GLY A 29 -20.76 17.36 -4.97
C GLY A 29 -21.25 16.63 -6.22
N ARG A 30 -20.74 16.97 -7.40
CA ARG A 30 -21.04 16.26 -8.65
C ARG A 30 -20.08 15.10 -8.87
N THR A 31 -20.47 14.14 -9.69
CA THR A 31 -19.71 12.91 -9.93
C THR A 31 -19.08 12.86 -11.32
N TYR A 32 -17.83 12.40 -11.43
CA TYR A 32 -17.05 12.42 -12.67
C TYR A 32 -16.25 11.14 -12.92
N LEU A 33 -16.03 10.82 -14.19
CA LEU A 33 -15.09 9.76 -14.59
C LEU A 33 -13.62 10.20 -14.43
N HIS A 34 -13.34 11.48 -14.68
CA HIS A 34 -12.00 12.07 -14.61
C HIS A 34 -11.99 13.23 -13.61
N LEU A 35 -11.90 12.90 -12.32
CA LEU A 35 -11.97 13.89 -11.24
C LEU A 35 -10.80 14.87 -11.28
N GLY A 36 -9.59 14.40 -11.63
CA GLY A 36 -8.41 15.27 -11.74
C GLY A 36 -8.55 16.37 -12.80
N THR A 37 -9.09 16.03 -13.97
CA THR A 37 -9.36 16.99 -15.05
C THR A 37 -10.46 17.97 -14.66
N HIS A 38 -11.52 17.47 -14.01
CA HIS A 38 -12.58 18.31 -13.50
C HIS A 38 -12.06 19.32 -12.46
N ALA A 39 -11.31 18.88 -11.46
CA ALA A 39 -10.75 19.74 -10.42
C ALA A 39 -9.89 20.88 -11.01
N GLN A 40 -9.07 20.57 -12.02
CA GLN A 40 -8.24 21.59 -12.66
C GLN A 40 -9.07 22.62 -13.44
N ARG A 41 -10.10 22.16 -14.17
CA ARG A 41 -10.90 23.03 -15.05
C ARG A 41 -11.97 23.83 -14.32
N ALA A 42 -12.62 23.23 -13.32
CA ALA A 42 -13.73 23.83 -12.59
C ALA A 42 -13.29 24.56 -11.33
N HIS A 43 -12.18 24.13 -10.70
CA HIS A 43 -11.75 24.63 -9.40
C HIS A 43 -10.30 25.16 -9.40
N GLY A 44 -9.60 25.11 -10.54
CA GLY A 44 -8.21 25.57 -10.64
C GLY A 44 -7.20 24.70 -9.87
N LEU A 45 -7.62 23.56 -9.34
CA LEU A 45 -6.79 22.69 -8.52
C LEU A 45 -6.11 21.61 -9.36
N SER A 46 -4.79 21.59 -9.36
CA SER A 46 -4.05 20.45 -9.89
C SER A 46 -4.38 19.18 -9.09
N SER A 47 -4.18 18.01 -9.68
CA SER A 47 -4.42 16.73 -8.98
C SER A 47 -3.60 16.59 -7.70
N ALA A 48 -2.42 17.20 -7.61
CA ALA A 48 -1.63 17.20 -6.38
C ALA A 48 -2.20 18.14 -5.31
N GLN A 49 -2.70 19.31 -5.71
CA GLN A 49 -3.36 20.26 -4.81
C GLN A 49 -4.69 19.70 -4.30
N TYR A 50 -5.51 19.14 -5.19
CA TYR A 50 -6.79 18.51 -4.82
C TYR A 50 -6.60 17.42 -3.76
N ARG A 51 -5.61 16.51 -3.96
CA ARG A 51 -5.30 15.49 -2.94
C ARG A 51 -4.84 16.08 -1.62
N ALA A 52 -4.01 17.12 -1.67
CA ALA A 52 -3.50 17.76 -0.46
C ALA A 52 -4.62 18.47 0.32
N ALA A 53 -5.49 19.21 -0.39
CA ALA A 53 -6.62 19.93 0.19
C ALA A 53 -7.59 18.98 0.90
N HIS A 54 -7.93 17.86 0.27
CA HIS A 54 -8.88 16.88 0.82
C HIS A 54 -8.22 15.73 1.58
N GLY A 55 -6.92 15.85 1.94
CA GLY A 55 -6.21 14.86 2.72
C GLY A 55 -6.05 13.47 2.08
N LEU A 56 -6.36 13.35 0.78
CA LEU A 56 -6.32 12.10 0.02
C LEU A 56 -4.89 11.59 -0.09
N GLU A 57 -4.75 10.28 -0.34
CA GLU A 57 -3.43 9.69 -0.53
C GLU A 57 -2.69 10.32 -1.71
N LEU A 58 -1.36 10.48 -1.61
CA LEU A 58 -0.52 10.98 -2.71
C LEU A 58 -0.72 10.20 -4.02
N THR A 59 -0.96 8.89 -3.89
CA THR A 59 -1.18 7.96 -5.01
C THR A 59 -2.66 7.71 -5.31
N ALA A 60 -3.59 8.44 -4.67
CA ALA A 60 -5.01 8.28 -4.94
C ALA A 60 -5.29 8.54 -6.43
N VAL A 61 -5.93 7.57 -7.06
CA VAL A 61 -6.28 7.63 -8.49
C VAL A 61 -7.54 8.47 -8.64
N LEU A 62 -7.44 9.61 -9.32
CA LEU A 62 -8.57 10.52 -9.56
C LEU A 62 -9.31 10.16 -10.86
N LEU A 63 -9.42 8.86 -11.14
CA LEU A 63 -10.12 8.27 -12.28
C LEU A 63 -11.09 7.22 -11.77
N ALA A 64 -12.28 7.17 -12.37
CA ALA A 64 -13.26 6.13 -12.08
C ALA A 64 -12.67 4.73 -12.34
N PRO A 65 -13.06 3.71 -11.55
CA PRO A 65 -12.52 2.36 -11.66
C PRO A 65 -12.63 1.77 -13.08
N GLY A 66 -13.76 1.96 -13.76
CA GLY A 66 -13.95 1.44 -15.13
C GLY A 66 -13.01 2.07 -16.15
N VAL A 67 -12.68 3.36 -16.02
CA VAL A 67 -11.67 4.02 -16.86
C VAL A 67 -10.28 3.47 -16.56
N ARG A 68 -9.95 3.35 -15.27
CA ARG A 68 -8.66 2.79 -14.83
C ARG A 68 -8.45 1.38 -15.37
N GLN A 69 -9.49 0.54 -15.35
CA GLN A 69 -9.42 -0.83 -15.87
C GLN A 69 -9.14 -0.85 -17.37
N LYS A 70 -9.88 -0.05 -18.15
CA LYS A 70 -9.64 0.08 -19.60
C LYS A 70 -8.24 0.58 -19.92
N MET A 71 -7.75 1.58 -19.18
CA MET A 71 -6.37 2.07 -19.33
C MET A 71 -5.34 0.99 -18.99
N SER A 72 -5.59 0.17 -17.96
CA SER A 72 -4.70 -0.94 -17.62
C SER A 72 -4.67 -2.03 -18.70
N GLN A 73 -5.82 -2.34 -19.30
CA GLN A 73 -5.91 -3.30 -20.40
C GLN A 73 -5.19 -2.79 -21.65
N ALA A 74 -5.40 -1.52 -22.01
CA ALA A 74 -4.69 -0.89 -23.11
C ALA A 74 -3.17 -0.85 -22.86
N TRP A 75 -2.76 -0.55 -21.62
CA TRP A 75 -1.35 -0.55 -21.25
C TRP A 75 -0.72 -1.94 -21.43
N GLU A 76 -1.42 -3.01 -21.03
CA GLU A 76 -0.91 -4.37 -21.17
C GLU A 76 -0.78 -4.79 -22.65
N GLN A 77 -1.75 -4.39 -23.49
CA GLN A 77 -1.70 -4.65 -24.93
C GLN A 77 -0.50 -4.01 -25.64
N HIS A 78 -0.03 -2.86 -25.13
CA HIS A 78 1.08 -2.10 -25.71
C HIS A 78 2.29 -2.02 -24.75
N ARG A 79 2.46 -3.05 -23.92
CA ARG A 79 3.43 -3.05 -22.81
C ARG A 79 4.86 -2.73 -23.25
N ASP A 80 5.33 -3.37 -24.32
CA ASP A 80 6.73 -3.23 -24.77
C ASP A 80 7.03 -1.81 -25.23
N GLU A 81 6.12 -1.20 -25.99
CA GLU A 81 6.22 0.20 -26.42
C GLU A 81 6.18 1.16 -25.22
N HIS A 82 5.29 0.92 -24.26
CA HIS A 82 5.21 1.74 -23.05
C HIS A 82 6.48 1.64 -22.20
N VAL A 83 7.04 0.44 -22.03
CA VAL A 83 8.30 0.24 -21.27
C VAL A 83 9.45 0.95 -21.97
N ALA A 84 9.57 0.83 -23.30
CA ALA A 84 10.60 1.53 -24.07
C ALA A 84 10.47 3.06 -23.94
N ASN A 85 9.25 3.60 -23.93
CA ASN A 85 9.01 5.03 -23.75
C ASN A 85 9.28 5.53 -22.31
N LEU A 86 9.01 4.70 -21.30
CA LEU A 86 9.35 5.00 -19.91
C LEU A 86 10.87 5.07 -19.72
N ASP A 87 11.63 4.17 -20.35
CA ASP A 87 13.09 4.17 -20.24
C ASP A 87 13.69 5.45 -20.83
N LYS A 88 13.22 5.89 -22.00
CA LYS A 88 13.61 7.16 -22.64
C LYS A 88 13.35 8.40 -21.77
N SER A 89 12.30 8.37 -20.95
CA SER A 89 11.88 9.51 -20.12
C SER A 89 12.33 9.41 -18.66
N ARG A 90 13.08 8.35 -18.31
CA ARG A 90 13.51 8.08 -16.94
C ARG A 90 14.55 9.09 -16.47
N ASN A 91 14.22 9.85 -15.42
CA ASN A 91 15.14 10.81 -14.80
C ASN A 91 15.14 10.65 -13.26
N PRO A 92 16.13 9.95 -12.68
CA PRO A 92 16.17 9.67 -11.25
C PRO A 92 16.42 10.91 -10.40
N ASP A 93 17.21 11.87 -10.87
CA ASP A 93 17.52 13.08 -10.11
C ASP A 93 16.32 13.99 -10.00
N ARG A 94 15.56 14.15 -11.08
CA ARG A 94 14.26 14.83 -11.04
C ARG A 94 13.30 14.14 -10.07
N ALA A 95 13.25 12.81 -10.05
CA ALA A 95 12.41 12.07 -9.11
C ALA A 95 12.82 12.32 -7.65
N ARG A 96 14.12 12.34 -7.36
CA ARG A 96 14.68 12.66 -6.03
C ARG A 96 14.35 14.10 -5.61
N ALA A 97 14.52 15.06 -6.52
CA ALA A 97 14.21 16.48 -6.25
C ALA A 97 12.72 16.71 -5.94
N HIS A 98 11.83 15.89 -6.49
CA HIS A 98 10.38 15.97 -6.20
C HIS A 98 9.91 15.08 -5.04
N MET A 99 10.82 14.41 -4.32
CA MET A 99 10.44 13.62 -3.14
C MET A 99 9.91 14.53 -2.04
N ARG A 100 8.73 14.20 -1.52
CA ARG A 100 8.11 14.94 -0.41
C ARG A 100 8.59 14.37 0.93
N PRO A 101 9.09 15.21 1.85
CA PRO A 101 9.41 14.75 3.20
C PRO A 101 8.12 14.29 3.91
N ARG A 102 8.29 13.40 4.90
CA ARG A 102 7.16 12.81 5.65
C ARG A 102 6.25 13.84 6.32
N SER A 103 6.79 15.00 6.70
CA SER A 103 6.03 16.12 7.25
C SER A 103 4.97 16.66 6.29
N GLN A 104 5.20 16.57 4.98
CA GLN A 104 4.31 17.04 3.93
C GLN A 104 3.35 15.96 3.41
N TRP A 105 3.29 14.79 4.06
CA TRP A 105 2.39 13.73 3.62
C TRP A 105 0.94 14.03 4.04
N PRO A 106 -0.03 13.83 3.12
CA PRO A 106 -1.45 13.89 3.45
C PRO A 106 -1.83 12.90 4.56
N ALA A 107 -2.92 13.20 5.26
CA ALA A 107 -3.40 12.39 6.38
C ALA A 107 -3.63 10.92 5.98
N ALA A 108 -4.32 10.67 4.87
CA ALA A 108 -4.57 9.31 4.39
C ALA A 108 -3.26 8.55 4.06
N THR A 109 -2.26 9.22 3.47
CA THR A 109 -0.94 8.61 3.23
C THR A 109 -0.25 8.21 4.53
N ARG A 110 -0.31 9.05 5.58
CA ARG A 110 0.28 8.72 6.88
C ARG A 110 -0.42 7.52 7.52
N VAL A 111 -1.75 7.49 7.49
CA VAL A 111 -2.57 6.37 8.01
C VAL A 111 -2.24 5.07 7.26
N ARG A 112 -2.28 5.08 5.93
CA ARG A 112 -1.97 3.88 5.12
C ARG A 112 -0.55 3.39 5.33
N ARG A 113 0.45 4.30 5.41
CA ARG A 113 1.84 3.92 5.66
C ARG A 113 2.03 3.35 7.06
N ALA A 114 1.39 3.92 8.07
CA ALA A 114 1.40 3.37 9.43
C ALA A 114 0.76 1.99 9.49
N ALA A 115 -0.39 1.80 8.84
CA ALA A 115 -1.06 0.50 8.73
C ALA A 115 -0.20 -0.54 8.00
N ALA A 116 0.45 -0.18 6.88
CA ALA A 116 1.34 -1.07 6.15
C ALA A 116 2.58 -1.48 6.99
N LEU A 117 3.16 -0.54 7.74
CA LEU A 117 4.25 -0.84 8.66
C LEU A 117 3.79 -1.76 9.80
N SER A 118 2.61 -1.51 10.36
CA SER A 118 2.01 -2.37 11.40
C SER A 118 1.74 -3.77 10.88
N ALA A 119 1.17 -3.90 9.69
CA ALA A 119 0.93 -5.19 9.04
C ALA A 119 2.24 -5.95 8.77
N LYS A 120 3.28 -5.26 8.27
CA LYS A 120 4.61 -5.87 8.10
C LYS A 120 5.19 -6.35 9.44
N ARG A 121 5.02 -5.54 10.49
CA ARG A 121 5.51 -5.84 11.85
C ARG A 121 4.80 -7.03 12.49
N GLY A 122 3.54 -7.25 12.12
CA GLY A 122 2.68 -8.27 12.71
C GLY A 122 2.48 -8.11 14.21
N ARG A 123 1.76 -9.05 14.82
CA ARG A 123 1.68 -9.18 16.28
C ARG A 123 2.95 -9.83 16.83
N LEU A 124 3.13 -9.81 18.15
CA LEU A 124 4.15 -10.62 18.81
C LEU A 124 3.66 -12.06 18.94
N LEU A 125 4.61 -13.00 19.01
CA LEU A 125 4.27 -14.38 19.33
C LEU A 125 3.86 -14.46 20.80
N THR A 126 2.91 -15.34 21.09
CA THR A 126 2.54 -15.71 22.45
C THR A 126 3.58 -16.65 23.05
N ASP A 127 3.63 -16.74 24.38
CA ASP A 127 4.57 -17.65 25.05
C ASP A 127 4.37 -19.11 24.63
N ALA A 128 3.13 -19.51 24.31
CA ALA A 128 2.84 -20.84 23.81
C ALA A 128 3.42 -21.08 22.40
N GLU A 129 3.36 -20.08 21.52
CA GLU A 129 3.96 -20.15 20.18
C GLU A 129 5.49 -20.11 20.25
N MET A 130 6.05 -19.31 21.17
CA MET A 130 7.49 -19.27 21.43
C MET A 130 8.00 -20.62 21.95
N ARG A 131 7.29 -21.25 22.89
CA ARG A 131 7.62 -22.60 23.39
C ARG A 131 7.55 -23.67 22.29
N ARG A 132 6.55 -23.58 21.40
CA ARG A 132 6.45 -24.51 20.25
C ARG A 132 7.69 -24.36 19.36
N LEU A 133 8.05 -23.13 19.01
CA LEU A 133 9.20 -22.80 18.16
C LEU A 133 10.58 -22.87 18.87
N GLY A 134 10.67 -23.52 20.03
CA GLY A 134 11.84 -23.48 20.92
C GLY A 134 13.19 -23.79 20.27
N ASP A 135 14.27 -23.37 20.94
CA ASP A 135 15.65 -23.40 20.41
C ASP A 135 16.22 -24.81 20.22
N ASP A 136 15.65 -25.82 20.88
CA ASP A 136 16.14 -27.21 20.86
C ASP A 136 15.59 -28.04 19.69
N LEU A 137 14.74 -27.46 18.84
CA LEU A 137 14.20 -28.16 17.68
C LEU A 137 15.25 -28.37 16.58
N PRO A 138 15.27 -29.53 15.92
CA PRO A 138 15.96 -29.69 14.66
C PRO A 138 15.50 -28.61 13.66
N LEU A 139 16.45 -28.00 12.95
CA LEU A 139 16.17 -26.86 12.06
C LEU A 139 15.06 -27.12 11.03
N GLN A 140 14.94 -28.36 10.54
CA GLN A 140 13.87 -28.77 9.64
C GLN A 140 12.49 -28.65 10.30
N GLN A 141 12.32 -29.24 11.49
CA GLN A 141 11.09 -29.19 12.26
C GLN A 141 10.76 -27.75 12.68
N TRP A 142 11.77 -26.97 13.05
CA TRP A 142 11.60 -25.55 13.34
C TRP A 142 11.03 -24.80 12.11
N CYS A 143 11.59 -25.02 10.92
CA CYS A 143 11.12 -24.39 9.69
C CYS A 143 9.68 -24.80 9.32
N GLU A 144 9.29 -26.05 9.55
CA GLU A 144 7.92 -26.55 9.32
C GLU A 144 6.91 -25.89 10.26
N GLN A 145 7.26 -25.75 11.54
CA GLN A 145 6.41 -25.07 12.51
C GLN A 145 6.27 -23.57 12.20
N VAL A 146 7.35 -22.91 11.76
CA VAL A 146 7.28 -21.52 11.30
C VAL A 146 6.32 -21.38 10.12
N ARG A 147 6.40 -22.26 9.12
CA ARG A 147 5.45 -22.23 7.99
C ARG A 147 4.02 -22.43 8.43
N THR A 148 3.79 -23.39 9.33
CA THR A 148 2.47 -23.67 9.89
C THR A 148 1.91 -22.44 10.60
N LEU A 149 2.73 -21.75 11.39
CA LEU A 149 2.34 -20.53 12.09
C LEU A 149 2.02 -19.38 11.12
N LEU A 150 2.87 -19.15 10.12
CA LEU A 150 2.66 -18.11 9.10
C LEU A 150 1.43 -18.38 8.23
N ALA A 151 1.09 -19.65 7.99
CA ALA A 151 -0.09 -20.04 7.23
C ALA A 151 -1.39 -19.95 8.05
N ALA A 152 -1.31 -20.25 9.35
CA ALA A 152 -2.47 -20.25 10.24
C ALA A 152 -2.94 -18.85 10.63
N ASP A 153 -2.02 -17.89 10.77
CA ASP A 153 -2.35 -16.53 11.20
C ASP A 153 -1.62 -15.47 10.34
N PRO A 154 -2.33 -14.75 9.46
CA PRO A 154 -1.73 -13.74 8.59
C PRO A 154 -1.21 -12.51 9.35
N THR A 155 -1.51 -12.38 10.66
CA THR A 155 -0.98 -11.32 11.53
C THR A 155 0.39 -11.67 12.10
N VAL A 156 0.87 -12.91 11.95
CA VAL A 156 2.23 -13.31 12.30
C VAL A 156 3.11 -13.20 11.05
N THR A 157 4.25 -12.51 11.18
CA THR A 157 5.20 -12.34 10.08
C THR A 157 6.59 -12.86 10.46
N ALA A 158 7.50 -12.97 9.49
CA ALA A 158 8.90 -13.26 9.78
C ALA A 158 9.51 -12.22 10.74
N LEU A 159 9.06 -10.96 10.64
CA LEU A 159 9.45 -9.90 11.58
C LEU A 159 8.83 -10.11 12.97
N SER A 160 7.63 -10.68 13.10
CA SER A 160 7.08 -11.09 14.41
C SER A 160 7.98 -12.10 15.12
N ILE A 161 8.43 -13.11 14.37
CA ILE A 161 9.33 -14.17 14.87
C ILE A 161 10.69 -13.56 15.22
N SER A 162 11.28 -12.76 14.32
CA SER A 162 12.55 -12.06 14.54
C SER A 162 12.54 -11.10 15.73
N ARG A 163 11.37 -10.63 16.16
CA ARG A 163 11.24 -9.78 17.36
C ARG A 163 10.98 -10.57 18.64
N SER A 164 10.52 -11.81 18.51
CA SER A 164 10.24 -12.71 19.63
C SER A 164 11.45 -13.60 19.95
N PHE A 165 12.31 -13.83 18.96
CA PHE A 165 13.60 -14.52 19.05
C PHE A 165 14.72 -13.55 18.72
N ASP A 166 15.90 -13.68 19.33
CA ASP A 166 17.08 -12.84 19.01
C ASP A 166 17.74 -13.28 17.68
N ARG A 167 16.97 -13.24 16.59
CA ARG A 167 17.34 -13.67 15.24
C ARG A 167 16.88 -12.65 14.23
N SER A 168 17.68 -12.40 13.19
CA SER A 168 17.29 -11.47 12.13
C SER A 168 16.25 -12.07 11.18
N GLU A 169 15.41 -11.22 10.60
CA GLU A 169 14.42 -11.61 9.57
C GLU A 169 15.10 -12.33 8.38
N SER A 170 16.28 -11.86 7.95
CA SER A 170 17.08 -12.48 6.89
C SER A 170 17.51 -13.90 7.24
N TRP A 171 17.87 -14.16 8.50
CA TRP A 171 18.24 -15.51 8.95
C TRP A 171 17.06 -16.47 8.84
N ILE A 172 15.86 -16.02 9.21
CA ILE A 172 14.62 -16.80 9.12
C ILE A 172 14.34 -17.16 7.66
N TYR A 173 14.35 -16.18 6.76
CA TYR A 173 14.11 -16.43 5.33
C TYR A 173 15.16 -17.35 4.71
N GLN A 174 16.44 -17.18 5.08
CA GLN A 174 17.51 -18.05 4.59
C GLN A 174 17.30 -19.51 5.04
N ARG A 175 16.84 -19.73 6.28
CA ARG A 175 16.53 -21.07 6.81
C ARG A 175 15.32 -21.68 6.12
N LEU A 176 14.23 -20.92 5.97
CA LEU A 176 13.05 -21.35 5.22
C LEU A 176 13.39 -21.68 3.75
N ARG A 177 14.36 -21.00 3.14
CA ARG A 177 14.82 -21.37 1.79
C ARG A 177 15.67 -22.64 1.78
N ARG A 178 16.54 -22.82 2.78
CA ARG A 178 17.49 -23.96 2.86
C ARG A 178 16.82 -25.27 3.27
N TYR A 179 15.76 -25.21 4.06
CA TYR A 179 15.02 -26.36 4.60
C TYR A 179 13.57 -26.34 4.07
N PRO A 180 13.34 -26.71 2.80
CA PRO A 180 12.00 -26.74 2.21
C PRO A 180 11.08 -27.74 2.92
N PRO A 181 9.75 -27.63 2.78
CA PRO A 181 8.84 -28.62 3.33
C PRO A 181 9.16 -30.01 2.75
N HIS A 182 9.10 -31.04 3.59
CA HIS A 182 9.08 -32.42 3.08
C HIS A 182 7.77 -32.63 2.32
N ASN A 183 7.90 -33.20 1.11
CA ASN A 183 6.78 -33.53 0.23
C ASN A 183 6.10 -34.82 0.71
#